data_AF-A0A401PQI3-F1
#
_entry.id   AF-A0A401PQI3-F1
#
_cell.length_a   1.000
_cell.length_b   1.000
_cell.length_c   1.000
_cell.angle_alpha   90.00
_cell.angle_beta   90.00
_cell.angle_gamma   90.00
#
_symmetry.space_group_name_H-M   'P 1'
#
loop_
_entity.id
_entity.type
_entity.pdbx_description
1 polymer ?
#
loop_
_entity_poly.entity_id
_entity_poly.type
_entity_poly.pdbx_seq_one_letter_code
_entity_poly.pdbx_strand_id
1 'polypeptide(L)'
;MSPCQAGCTDSVFNHSTRMILAYNNCSCIQTSNNEEYAHPGHCKVNCSHLLFSMVFSISFIGMVAALSHNPLYMTVLRVVRKEEKSFAIGIQFLIMRMFAWLPAPALFGAVIDSTCISWHKTCTGKRGKCNYYDNNLLRKMYLSLHVGYNILGILLLLIAGWKAKMFSARQVAAQKAEAV
;
A
#
# COMPACT_ATOMS: atom_id res chain seq x y z
N MET A 1 -2.59 4.52 22.81
CA MET A 1 -2.48 3.77 24.09
C MET A 1 -3.13 4.61 25.17
N SER A 2 -3.87 4.02 26.11
CA SER A 2 -4.47 4.76 27.23
C SER A 2 -3.52 4.80 28.44
N PRO A 3 -3.62 5.80 29.32
CA PRO A 3 -2.80 5.89 30.54
C PRO A 3 -2.98 4.66 31.45
N CYS A 4 -4.19 4.11 31.57
CA CYS A 4 -4.43 2.88 32.33
C CYS A 4 -3.72 1.67 31.71
N GLN A 5 -3.66 1.60 30.38
CA GLN A 5 -2.95 0.51 29.69
C GLN A 5 -1.42 0.66 29.79
N ALA A 6 -0.92 1.87 30.03
CA ALA A 6 0.48 2.12 30.36
C ALA A 6 0.81 1.90 31.84
N GLY A 7 -0.21 1.61 32.68
CA GLY A 7 -0.05 1.34 34.11
C GLY A 7 0.32 2.56 34.95
N CYS A 8 -0.09 3.77 34.53
CA CYS A 8 0.18 4.99 35.29
C CYS A 8 -0.75 5.10 36.51
N THR A 9 -0.20 5.40 37.69
CA THR A 9 -0.97 5.53 38.94
C THR A 9 -1.29 6.97 39.30
N ASP A 10 -0.44 7.92 38.89
CA ASP A 10 -0.53 9.33 39.30
C ASP A 10 -0.76 10.25 38.10
N SER A 11 -1.42 11.38 38.33
CA SER A 11 -1.64 12.41 37.31
C SER A 11 -1.48 13.81 37.88
N VAL A 12 -0.83 14.68 37.12
CA VAL A 12 -0.62 16.09 37.45
C VAL A 12 -1.73 16.91 36.82
N PHE A 13 -2.61 17.47 37.64
CA PHE A 13 -3.76 18.25 37.18
C PHE A 13 -3.51 19.76 37.33
N ASN A 14 -3.83 20.52 36.28
CA ASN A 14 -3.79 21.98 36.33
C ASN A 14 -5.20 22.53 36.59
N HIS A 15 -5.39 23.14 37.77
CA HIS A 15 -6.67 23.74 38.16
C HIS A 15 -7.08 24.95 37.30
N SER A 16 -6.13 25.70 36.75
CA SER A 16 -6.40 26.91 35.96
C SER A 16 -6.88 26.59 34.54
N THR A 17 -6.33 25.55 33.91
CA THR A 17 -6.71 25.13 32.55
C THR A 17 -7.69 23.95 32.53
N ARG A 18 -8.01 23.37 33.70
CA ARG A 18 -8.82 22.14 33.86
C ARG A 18 -8.32 20.99 32.97
N MET A 19 -7.01 20.88 32.79
CA MET A 19 -6.38 19.84 31.96
C MET A 19 -5.33 19.06 32.74
N ILE A 20 -5.16 17.80 32.36
CA ILE A 20 -4.05 16.96 32.83
C ILE A 20 -2.79 17.40 32.10
N LEU A 21 -1.69 17.61 32.83
CA LEU A 21 -0.38 18.02 32.29
C LEU A 21 0.54 16.82 32.03
N ALA A 22 0.50 15.83 32.92
CA ALA A 22 1.38 14.67 32.89
C ALA A 22 0.79 13.49 33.70
N TYR A 23 1.18 12.28 33.36
CA TYR A 23 0.94 11.05 34.14
C TYR A 23 2.27 10.51 34.65
N ASN A 24 2.33 10.12 35.92
CA ASN A 24 3.55 9.62 36.55
C ASN A 24 3.40 8.15 36.94
N ASN A 25 4.52 7.51 37.29
CA ASN A 25 4.56 6.11 37.77
C ASN A 25 3.94 5.12 36.77
N CYS A 26 4.27 5.26 35.49
CA CYS A 26 3.80 4.36 34.44
C CYS A 26 4.71 3.14 34.32
N SER A 27 4.19 1.93 34.59
CA SER A 27 4.96 0.68 34.49
C SER A 27 5.53 0.37 33.09
N CYS A 28 4.98 0.96 32.03
CA CYS A 28 5.39 0.71 30.65
C CYS A 28 6.52 1.63 30.14
N ILE A 29 6.93 2.64 30.92
CA ILE A 29 7.98 3.59 30.54
C ILE A 29 9.26 3.16 31.25
N GLN A 30 10.24 2.66 30.50
CA GLN A 30 11.57 2.40 31.06
C GLN A 30 12.31 3.73 31.23
N THR A 31 12.84 3.96 32.45
CA THR A 31 13.63 5.12 32.87
C THR A 31 15.00 5.19 32.18
N SER A 32 15.08 5.02 30.86
CA SER A 32 16.35 5.10 30.13
C SER A 32 16.73 6.55 29.79
N ASN A 33 15.76 7.48 29.77
CA ASN A 33 15.94 8.84 29.23
C ASN A 33 15.52 9.98 30.19
N ASN A 34 15.54 9.78 31.51
CA ASN A 34 15.21 10.80 32.53
C ASN A 34 13.79 11.40 32.48
N GLU A 35 12.87 10.84 31.69
CA GLU A 35 11.46 11.23 31.67
C GLU A 35 10.63 10.14 32.37
N GLU A 36 10.30 10.36 33.64
CA GLU A 36 9.42 9.47 34.44
C GLU A 36 7.92 9.76 34.21
N TYR A 37 7.60 10.70 33.32
CA TYR A 37 6.27 11.24 33.12
C TYR A 37 5.81 11.15 31.67
N ALA A 38 4.54 10.77 31.47
CA ALA A 38 3.90 10.71 30.16
C ALA A 38 3.03 11.94 29.93
N HIS A 39 3.19 12.62 28.80
CA HIS A 39 2.31 13.72 28.44
C HIS A 39 1.01 13.24 27.78
N PRO A 40 -0.14 13.85 28.11
CA PRO A 40 -1.38 13.62 27.39
C PRO A 40 -1.27 14.19 25.97
N GLY A 41 -1.67 13.39 24.98
CA GLY A 41 -1.66 13.78 23.58
C GLY A 41 -0.94 12.78 22.70
N HIS A 42 -0.68 13.18 21.44
CA HIS A 42 0.06 12.38 20.49
C HIS A 42 1.55 12.70 20.59
N CYS A 43 2.42 11.69 20.47
CA CYS A 43 3.85 11.93 20.36
C CYS A 43 4.15 12.80 19.13
N LYS A 44 5.10 13.72 19.27
CA LYS A 44 5.53 14.60 18.18
C LYS A 44 6.19 13.76 17.08
N VAL A 45 5.44 13.50 16.02
CA VAL A 45 5.93 12.77 14.84
C VAL A 45 6.71 13.70 13.93
N ASN A 46 8.05 13.69 14.07
CA ASN A 46 8.96 14.43 13.17
C ASN A 46 9.12 13.68 11.84
N CYS A 47 8.03 13.53 11.10
CA CYS A 47 7.91 12.59 9.99
C CYS A 47 7.72 13.25 8.60
N SER A 48 8.07 14.52 8.42
CA SER A 48 7.86 15.24 7.15
C SER A 48 8.49 14.54 5.93
N HIS A 49 9.67 13.94 6.09
CA HIS A 49 10.32 13.16 5.04
C HIS A 49 9.55 11.87 4.67
N LEU A 50 8.80 11.29 5.61
CA LEU A 50 8.01 10.09 5.35
C LEU A 50 6.81 10.38 4.45
N LEU A 51 6.14 11.51 4.68
CA LEU A 51 5.03 11.94 3.82
C LEU A 51 5.52 12.22 2.40
N PHE A 52 6.65 12.94 2.27
CA PHE A 52 7.25 13.22 0.97
C PHE A 52 7.63 11.94 0.22
N SER A 53 8.28 11.00 0.90
CA SER A 53 8.65 9.71 0.31
C SER A 53 7.43 8.91 -0.16
N MET A 54 6.34 8.87 0.61
CA MET A 54 5.11 8.16 0.21
C MET A 54 4.44 8.82 -1.00
N VAL A 55 4.30 10.15 -1.00
CA VAL A 55 3.69 10.89 -2.12
C VAL A 55 4.52 10.72 -3.39
N PHE A 56 5.85 10.82 -3.28
CA PHE A 56 6.75 10.60 -4.40
C PHE A 56 6.61 9.18 -4.97
N SER A 57 6.60 8.16 -4.12
CA SER A 57 6.44 6.76 -4.56
C SER A 57 5.10 6.54 -5.27
N ILE A 58 3.99 7.04 -4.73
CA ILE A 58 2.66 6.90 -5.36
C ILE A 58 2.62 7.60 -6.73
N SER A 59 3.18 8.81 -6.81
CA SER A 59 3.21 9.60 -8.05
C SER A 59 4.06 8.92 -9.13
N PHE A 60 5.24 8.43 -8.76
CA PHE A 60 6.12 7.70 -9.68
C PHE A 60 5.45 6.43 -10.23
N ILE A 61 4.76 5.67 -9.37
CA ILE A 61 4.02 4.47 -9.79
C ILE A 61 2.86 4.84 -10.71
N GLY A 62 2.10 5.88 -10.39
CA GLY A 62 1.02 6.38 -11.24
C GLY A 62 1.52 6.75 -12.64
N MET A 63 2.69 7.39 -12.73
CA MET A 63 3.34 7.73 -13.98
C MET A 63 3.73 6.47 -14.78
N VAL A 64 4.41 5.50 -14.16
CA VAL A 64 4.82 4.25 -14.83
C VAL A 64 3.61 3.44 -15.30
N ALA A 65 2.57 3.34 -14.47
CA ALA A 65 1.33 2.65 -14.80
C ALA A 65 0.63 3.33 -15.98
N ALA A 66 0.51 4.66 -15.99
CA ALA A 66 -0.10 5.41 -17.08
C ALA A 66 0.70 5.27 -18.39
N LEU A 67 2.03 5.36 -18.33
CA LEU A 67 2.91 5.20 -19.49
C LEU A 67 2.82 3.79 -20.10
N SER A 68 2.60 2.76 -19.28
CA SER A 68 2.49 1.37 -19.74
C SER A 68 1.08 1.02 -20.21
N HIS A 69 0.05 1.56 -19.56
CA HIS A 69 -1.34 1.28 -19.87
C HIS A 69 -1.80 1.94 -21.18
N ASN A 70 -1.35 3.17 -21.46
CA ASN A 70 -1.69 3.89 -22.69
C ASN A 70 -1.32 3.13 -23.99
N PRO A 71 -0.08 2.64 -24.20
CA PRO A 71 0.28 1.91 -25.42
C PRO A 71 -0.44 0.57 -25.53
N LEU A 72 -0.69 -0.12 -24.41
CA LEU A 72 -1.48 -1.35 -24.38
C LEU A 72 -2.91 -1.08 -24.87
N TYR A 73 -3.55 -0.05 -24.33
CA TYR A 73 -4.90 0.36 -24.71
C TYR A 73 -4.97 0.78 -26.19
N MET A 74 -3.98 1.56 -26.66
CA MET A 74 -3.88 1.95 -28.06
C MET A 74 -3.67 0.77 -29.01
N THR A 75 -2.98 -0.28 -28.56
CA THR A 75 -2.77 -1.51 -29.35
C THR A 75 -4.09 -2.26 -29.52
N VAL A 76 -4.87 -2.43 -28.45
CA VAL A 76 -6.21 -3.06 -28.52
C VAL A 76 -7.12 -2.32 -29.48
N LEU A 77 -7.14 -0.98 -29.43
CA LEU A 77 -7.93 -0.14 -30.33
C LEU A 77 -7.56 -0.27 -31.82
N ARG A 78 -6.33 -0.68 -32.13
CA ARG A 78 -5.85 -0.89 -33.51
C ARG A 78 -6.16 -2.27 -34.05
N VAL A 79 -6.32 -3.28 -33.19
CA VAL A 79 -6.56 -4.68 -33.60
C VAL A 79 -8.06 -4.97 -33.78
N VAL A 80 -8.95 -4.17 -33.15
CA VAL A 80 -10.41 -4.39 -33.16
C VAL A 80 -11.12 -3.51 -34.21
N ARG A 81 -12.11 -4.08 -34.92
CA ARG A 81 -12.98 -3.39 -35.89
C ARG A 81 -13.83 -2.31 -35.21
N LYS A 82 -14.25 -1.27 -35.94
CA LYS A 82 -14.93 -0.08 -35.38
C LYS A 82 -16.22 -0.43 -34.62
N GLU A 83 -16.99 -1.42 -35.08
CA GLU A 83 -18.25 -1.82 -34.42
C GLU A 83 -18.05 -2.49 -33.05
N GLU A 84 -16.91 -3.18 -32.83
CA GLU A 84 -16.68 -4.04 -31.66
C GLU A 84 -15.80 -3.40 -30.58
N LYS A 85 -15.36 -2.14 -30.77
CA LYS A 85 -14.38 -1.48 -29.88
C LYS A 85 -14.92 -1.31 -28.46
N SER A 86 -16.14 -0.80 -28.33
CA SER A 86 -16.75 -0.53 -27.02
C SER A 86 -16.97 -1.81 -26.23
N PHE A 87 -17.31 -2.92 -26.90
CA PHE A 87 -17.48 -4.22 -26.27
C PHE A 87 -16.14 -4.80 -25.77
N ALA A 88 -15.10 -4.77 -26.62
CA ALA A 88 -13.77 -5.25 -26.25
C ALA A 88 -13.16 -4.47 -25.06
N ILE A 89 -13.30 -3.14 -25.06
CA ILE A 89 -12.84 -2.28 -23.94
C ILE A 89 -13.62 -2.59 -22.67
N GLY A 90 -14.93 -2.78 -22.77
CA GLY A 90 -15.79 -3.16 -21.64
C GLY A 90 -15.34 -4.47 -21.00
N ILE A 91 -15.08 -5.51 -21.80
CA ILE A 91 -14.58 -6.79 -21.30
C ILE A 91 -13.20 -6.64 -20.65
N GLN A 92 -12.27 -5.93 -21.29
CA GLN A 92 -10.94 -5.69 -20.75
C GLN A 92 -11.02 -5.00 -19.38
N PHE A 93 -11.87 -3.99 -19.25
CA PHE A 93 -12.09 -3.29 -17.99
C PHE A 93 -12.70 -4.19 -16.92
N LEU A 94 -13.71 -5.00 -17.27
CA LEU A 94 -14.33 -5.94 -16.35
C LEU A 94 -13.34 -6.97 -15.82
N ILE A 95 -12.52 -7.57 -16.70
CA ILE A 95 -11.48 -8.53 -16.31
C ILE A 95 -10.47 -7.86 -15.37
N MET A 96 -9.97 -6.67 -15.73
CA MET A 96 -9.02 -5.93 -14.88
C MET A 96 -9.63 -5.61 -13.51
N ARG A 97 -10.90 -5.20 -13.46
CA ARG A 97 -11.61 -4.90 -12.22
C ARG A 97 -11.74 -6.14 -11.33
N MET A 98 -12.13 -7.26 -11.92
CA MET A 98 -12.34 -8.51 -11.20
C MET A 98 -11.05 -9.06 -10.59
N PHE A 99 -9.95 -9.07 -11.35
CA PHE A 99 -8.72 -9.72 -10.92
C PHE A 99 -7.72 -8.79 -10.22
N ALA A 100 -7.75 -7.48 -10.47
CA ALA A 100 -6.81 -6.54 -9.84
C ALA A 100 -7.48 -5.68 -8.77
N TRP A 101 -8.64 -5.09 -9.06
CA TRP A 101 -9.26 -4.11 -8.17
C TRP A 101 -10.02 -4.73 -7.00
N LEU A 102 -10.62 -5.91 -7.16
CA LEU A 102 -11.28 -6.60 -6.06
C LEU A 102 -10.32 -7.17 -5.00
N PRO A 103 -9.23 -7.87 -5.35
CA PRO A 103 -8.31 -8.39 -4.34
C PRO A 103 -7.42 -7.31 -3.72
N ALA A 104 -7.23 -6.16 -4.38
CA ALA A 104 -6.36 -5.11 -3.85
C ALA A 104 -6.78 -4.61 -2.45
N PRO A 105 -8.03 -4.16 -2.20
CA PRO A 105 -8.45 -3.75 -0.85
C PRO A 105 -8.31 -4.84 0.20
N ALA A 106 -8.57 -6.10 -0.15
CA ALA A 106 -8.42 -7.23 0.76
C ALA A 106 -6.94 -7.47 1.12
N LEU A 107 -6.05 -7.41 0.13
CA LEU A 107 -4.61 -7.56 0.33
C LEU A 107 -4.03 -6.41 1.17
N PHE A 108 -4.37 -5.17 0.83
CA PHE A 108 -3.93 -4.00 1.61
C PHE A 108 -4.52 -4.02 3.02
N GLY A 109 -5.78 -4.47 3.19
CA GLY A 109 -6.40 -4.68 4.50
C GLY A 109 -5.63 -5.70 5.34
N ALA A 110 -5.29 -6.85 4.75
CA ALA A 110 -4.50 -7.88 5.44
C ALA A 110 -3.10 -7.40 5.83
N VAL A 111 -2.44 -6.59 4.98
CA VAL A 111 -1.15 -5.97 5.31
C VAL A 111 -1.30 -5.02 6.49
N ILE A 112 -2.33 -4.17 6.51
CA ILE A 112 -2.59 -3.27 7.63
C ILE A 112 -2.81 -4.07 8.92
N ASP A 113 -3.68 -5.07 8.87
CA ASP A 113 -3.98 -5.93 10.03
C ASP A 113 -2.73 -6.68 10.53
N SER A 114 -1.83 -7.09 9.64
CA SER A 114 -0.58 -7.79 10.01
C SER A 114 0.39 -6.91 10.80
N THR A 115 0.29 -5.59 10.68
CA THR A 115 1.16 -4.63 11.40
C THR A 115 0.58 -4.18 12.73
N CYS A 116 -0.54 -4.76 13.15
CA CYS A 116 -1.15 -4.43 14.42
C CYS A 116 -0.32 -4.94 15.61
N ILE A 117 0.15 -4.01 16.45
CA ILE A 117 0.87 -4.32 17.69
C ILE A 117 -0.11 -4.65 18.80
N SER A 118 -1.22 -3.90 18.90
CA SER A 118 -2.19 -4.04 19.99
C SER A 118 -3.62 -4.10 19.46
N TRP A 119 -4.25 -5.26 19.65
CA TRP A 119 -5.65 -5.49 19.31
C TRP A 119 -6.57 -4.96 20.40
N HIS A 120 -7.62 -4.24 20.00
CA HIS A 120 -8.69 -3.92 20.93
C HIS A 120 -9.45 -5.20 21.27
N LYS A 121 -9.61 -5.48 22.56
CA LYS A 121 -10.45 -6.57 23.06
C LYS A 121 -11.75 -5.97 23.55
N THR A 122 -12.87 -6.46 23.05
CA THR A 122 -14.19 -6.10 23.58
C THR A 122 -14.36 -6.67 24.99
N CYS A 123 -15.32 -6.15 25.76
CA CYS A 123 -15.65 -6.70 27.09
C CYS A 123 -16.02 -8.19 27.04
N THR A 124 -16.48 -8.68 25.89
CA THR A 124 -16.76 -10.11 25.63
C THR A 124 -15.52 -10.94 25.29
N GLY A 125 -14.33 -10.35 25.35
CA GLY A 125 -13.06 -11.01 25.00
C GLY A 125 -12.79 -11.15 23.50
N LYS A 126 -13.76 -10.82 22.63
CA LYS A 126 -13.61 -10.89 21.16
C LYS A 126 -12.67 -9.81 20.65
N ARG A 127 -11.85 -10.17 19.65
CA ARG A 127 -10.94 -9.27 18.93
C ARG A 127 -11.74 -8.27 18.09
N GLY A 128 -11.55 -6.99 18.37
CA GLY A 128 -12.11 -5.87 17.62
C GLY A 128 -11.09 -5.22 16.70
N LYS A 129 -11.24 -3.91 16.45
CA LYS A 129 -10.29 -3.13 15.64
C LYS A 129 -8.89 -3.09 16.26
N CYS A 130 -7.86 -2.89 15.44
CA CYS A 130 -6.53 -2.61 15.99
C CYS A 130 -6.50 -1.22 16.65
N ASN A 131 -5.82 -1.12 17.80
CA ASN A 131 -5.68 0.11 18.57
C ASN A 131 -4.36 0.85 18.25
N TYR A 132 -3.30 0.11 17.90
CA TYR A 132 -2.00 0.69 17.59
C TYR A 132 -1.25 -0.15 16.54
N TYR A 133 -0.84 0.50 15.46
CA TYR A 133 -0.13 -0.09 14.32
C TYR A 133 1.35 0.29 14.33
N ASP A 134 2.20 -0.63 13.88
CA ASP A 134 3.60 -0.33 13.60
C ASP A 134 3.73 0.39 12.24
N ASN A 135 3.90 1.71 12.28
CA ASN A 135 4.06 2.53 11.09
C ASN A 135 5.34 2.19 10.28
N ASN A 136 6.39 1.69 10.92
CA ASN A 136 7.64 1.35 10.23
C ASN A 136 7.48 0.05 9.45
N LEU A 137 6.88 -0.95 10.07
CA LEU A 137 6.58 -2.22 9.41
C LEU A 137 5.57 -2.02 8.28
N LEU A 138 4.52 -1.23 8.53
CA LEU A 138 3.50 -0.92 7.54
C LEU A 138 4.13 -0.27 6.30
N ARG A 139 5.03 0.71 6.50
CA ARG A 139 5.76 1.35 5.41
C ARG A 139 6.60 0.35 4.62
N LYS A 140 7.39 -0.48 5.30
CA LYS A 140 8.27 -1.47 4.63
C LYS A 140 7.46 -2.44 3.80
N MET A 141 6.39 -2.99 4.36
CA MET A 141 5.49 -3.90 3.65
C MET A 141 4.84 -3.21 2.45
N TYR A 142 4.29 -2.02 2.63
CA TYR A 142 3.66 -1.26 1.55
C TYR A 142 4.62 -0.96 0.39
N LEU A 143 5.83 -0.48 0.70
CA LEU A 143 6.85 -0.21 -0.31
C LEU A 143 7.33 -1.48 -1.01
N SER A 144 7.56 -2.56 -0.26
CA SER A 144 8.00 -3.85 -0.81
C SER A 144 6.94 -4.47 -1.74
N LEU A 145 5.66 -4.38 -1.37
CA LEU A 145 4.54 -4.83 -2.17
C LEU A 145 4.47 -4.05 -3.48
N HIS A 146 4.63 -2.72 -3.41
CA HIS A 146 4.66 -1.87 -4.59
C HIS A 146 5.84 -2.15 -5.51
N VAL A 147 7.05 -2.26 -4.97
CA VAL A 147 8.24 -2.58 -5.76
C VAL A 147 8.09 -3.97 -6.39
N GLY A 148 7.59 -4.95 -5.65
CA GLY A 148 7.32 -6.30 -6.15
C GLY A 148 6.33 -6.30 -7.33
N TYR A 149 5.21 -5.57 -7.21
CA TYR A 149 4.25 -5.43 -8.30
C TYR A 149 4.87 -4.78 -9.55
N ASN A 150 5.67 -3.72 -9.38
CA ASN A 150 6.33 -3.06 -10.51
C ASN A 150 7.35 -3.97 -11.19
N ILE A 151 8.17 -4.70 -10.43
CA ILE A 151 9.14 -5.65 -10.98
C ILE A 151 8.42 -6.76 -11.75
N LEU A 152 7.36 -7.34 -11.19
CA LEU A 152 6.56 -8.35 -11.87
C LEU A 152 5.95 -7.82 -13.18
N GLY A 153 5.41 -6.59 -13.15
CA GLY A 153 4.88 -5.93 -14.35
C GLY A 153 5.94 -5.74 -15.44
N ILE A 154 7.12 -5.24 -15.08
CA ILE A 154 8.25 -5.07 -16.02
C ILE A 154 8.68 -6.43 -16.60
N LEU A 155 8.81 -7.46 -15.77
CA LEU A 155 9.17 -8.81 -16.22
C LEU A 155 8.14 -9.37 -17.22
N LEU A 156 6.84 -9.23 -16.92
CA LEU A 156 5.77 -9.67 -17.83
C LEU A 156 5.81 -8.91 -19.16
N LEU A 157 6.06 -7.60 -19.14
CA LEU A 157 6.20 -6.79 -20.35
C LEU A 157 7.44 -7.18 -21.17
N LEU A 158 8.57 -7.45 -20.52
CA LEU A 158 9.78 -7.94 -21.19
C LEU A 158 9.55 -9.30 -21.84
N ILE A 159 8.87 -10.22 -21.14
CA ILE A 159 8.50 -11.54 -21.69
C ILE A 159 7.53 -11.37 -22.87
N ALA A 160 6.51 -10.53 -22.74
CA ALA A 160 5.56 -10.26 -23.81
C ALA A 160 6.23 -9.62 -25.02
N GLY A 161 7.13 -8.65 -24.81
CA GLY A 161 7.92 -8.02 -25.86
C GLY A 161 8.86 -9.02 -26.55
N TRP A 162 9.51 -9.90 -25.79
CA TRP A 162 10.35 -10.96 -26.34
C TRP A 162 9.55 -11.96 -27.18
N LYS A 163 8.38 -12.39 -26.69
CA LYS A 163 7.46 -13.27 -27.41
C LYS A 163 6.91 -12.60 -28.68
N ALA A 164 6.54 -11.32 -28.61
CA ALA A 164 6.05 -10.56 -29.76
C ALA A 164 7.14 -10.44 -30.83
N LYS A 165 8.37 -10.09 -30.43
CA LYS A 165 9.53 -10.04 -31.35
C LYS A 165 9.81 -11.39 -31.99
N MET A 166 9.72 -12.47 -31.21
CA MET A 166 9.90 -13.84 -31.72
C MET A 166 8.78 -14.23 -32.70
N PHE A 167 7.53 -13.86 -32.43
CA PHE A 167 6.40 -14.10 -33.33
C PHE A 167 6.54 -13.32 -34.64
N SER A 168 6.90 -12.04 -34.58
CA SER A 168 7.19 -11.23 -35.77
C SER A 168 8.35 -11.80 -36.59
N ALA A 169 9.42 -12.24 -35.92
CA ALA A 169 10.55 -12.89 -36.61
C ALA A 169 10.13 -14.19 -37.31
N ARG A 170 9.24 -14.99 -36.70
CA ARG A 170 8.67 -16.20 -37.32
C ARG A 170 7.77 -15.88 -38.52
N GLN A 171 6.94 -14.83 -38.45
CA GLN A 171 6.11 -14.42 -39.59
C GLN A 171 6.96 -13.93 -40.78
N VAL A 172 8.01 -13.16 -40.51
CA VAL A 172 8.96 -12.71 -41.56
C VAL A 172 9.71 -13.90 -42.16
N ALA A 173 10.09 -14.89 -41.35
CA ALA A 173 10.71 -16.12 -41.84
C ALA A 173 9.74 -16.98 -42.67
N ALA A 174 8.47 -17.08 -42.27
CA ALA A 174 7.45 -17.80 -43.00
C ALA A 174 7.16 -17.15 -44.38
N GLN A 175 7.02 -15.83 -44.43
CA GLN A 175 6.84 -15.11 -45.71
C GLN A 175 8.04 -15.27 -46.66
N LYS A 176 9.27 -15.36 -46.12
CA LYS A 176 10.45 -15.63 -46.96
C LYS A 176 10.49 -17.07 -47.49
N ALA A 177 9.94 -18.04 -46.75
CA ALA A 177 9.90 -19.44 -47.17
C ALA A 177 8.86 -19.70 -48.27
N GLU A 178 7.79 -18.89 -48.35
CA GLU A 178 6.78 -18.97 -49.41
C GLU A 178 7.19 -18.20 -50.69
N ALA A 179 8.25 -17.40 -50.63
CA ALA A 179 8.75 -16.58 -51.74
C ALA A 179 9.92 -17.21 -52.52
N VAL A 180 10.30 -18.45 -52.21
CA VAL A 180 11.34 -19.26 -52.89
C VAL A 180 10.69 -20.51 -53.47
#